data_AF-A0AAV6Z6J4-F1
#
_entry.id   AF-A0AAV6Z6J4-F1
#
_cell.length_a   1.000
_cell.length_b   1.000
_cell.length_c   1.000
_cell.angle_alpha   90.00
_cell.angle_beta   90.00
_cell.angle_gamma   90.00
#
_symmetry.space_group_name_H-M   'P 1'
#
loop_
_entity.id
_entity.type
_entity.pdbx_description
1 polymer ?
#
loop_
_entity_poly.entity_id
_entity_poly.type
_entity_poly.pdbx_seq_one_letter_code
_entity_poly.pdbx_strand_id
1 'polypeptide(L)'
;NSSVQHFSFTLTDLQGYQRFGFCRLSVNAKNCTCILSCLPWFELFYKLLNNITEHLVKDQVTEVMDLLQALYDHPVPQVNTSLNVEM
;
A
#
# COMPACT_ATOMS: atom_id res chain seq x y z
N ASN A 1 3.73 24.76 -4.21
CA ASN A 1 4.15 23.57 -4.98
C ASN A 1 3.94 22.38 -4.06
N SER A 2 2.78 21.73 -4.14
CA SER A 2 2.37 20.72 -3.16
C SER A 2 2.03 19.45 -3.92
N SER A 3 3.01 18.57 -4.08
CA SER A 3 2.86 17.28 -4.76
C SER A 3 2.60 16.18 -3.74
N VAL A 4 1.81 15.18 -4.14
CA VAL A 4 1.75 13.90 -3.43
C VAL A 4 3.13 13.26 -3.48
N GLN A 5 3.62 12.76 -2.36
CA GLN A 5 4.94 12.12 -2.26
C GLN A 5 4.79 10.65 -1.88
N HIS A 6 5.41 9.78 -2.68
CA HIS A 6 5.59 8.38 -2.35
C HIS A 6 6.99 8.16 -1.83
N PHE A 7 7.10 7.44 -0.73
CA PHE A 7 8.38 7.00 -0.19
C PHE A 7 8.24 5.62 0.44
N SER A 8 9.37 4.95 0.65
CA SER A 8 9.44 3.68 1.37
C SER A 8 10.50 3.76 2.45
N PHE A 9 10.15 3.33 3.66
CA PHE A 9 11.13 3.06 4.72
C PHE A 9 11.29 1.56 4.93
N THR A 10 12.36 1.15 5.62
CA THR A 10 12.60 -0.25 5.96
C THR A 10 12.67 -0.41 7.46
N LEU A 11 11.96 -1.41 7.99
CA LEU A 11 12.13 -1.91 9.35
C LEU A 11 12.93 -3.21 9.29
N THR A 12 14.00 -3.27 10.07
CA THR A 12 14.80 -4.49 10.22
C THR A 12 14.44 -5.15 11.54
N ASP A 13 14.06 -6.43 11.50
CA ASP A 13 13.77 -7.19 12.71
C ASP A 13 15.04 -7.72 13.39
N LEU A 14 14.86 -8.43 14.52
CA LEU A 14 15.96 -8.99 15.30
C LEU A 14 16.75 -10.08 14.55
N GLN A 15 16.16 -10.71 13.54
CA GLN A 15 16.82 -11.71 12.69
C GLN A 15 17.50 -11.07 11.47
N GLY A 16 17.36 -9.76 11.27
CA GLY A 16 17.91 -9.05 10.13
C GLY A 16 17.01 -9.05 8.90
N TYR A 17 15.78 -9.58 8.99
CA TYR A 17 14.84 -9.51 7.87
C TYR A 17 14.26 -8.11 7.74
N GLN A 18 14.03 -7.70 6.49
CA GLN A 18 13.53 -6.39 6.14
C GLN A 18 12.02 -6.43 5.85
N ARG A 19 11.29 -5.47 6.41
CA ARG A 19 9.93 -5.12 6.00
C ARG A 19 9.92 -3.73 5.41
N PHE A 20 9.24 -3.57 4.30
CA PHE A 20 9.08 -2.31 3.60
C PHE A 20 7.79 -1.64 4.05
N GLY A 21 7.90 -0.40 4.53
CA GLY A 21 6.78 0.49 4.79
C GLY A 21 6.60 1.41 3.59
N PHE A 22 5.66 1.08 2.71
CA PHE A 22 5.29 1.91 1.57
C PHE A 22 4.33 3.00 2.04
N CYS A 23 4.60 4.27 1.70
CA CYS A 23 3.83 5.39 2.22
C CYS A 23 3.45 6.39 1.13
N ARG A 24 2.26 6.97 1.30
CA ARG A 24 1.73 8.10 0.54
C ARG A 24 1.49 9.26 1.49
N LEU A 25 2.29 10.30 1.36
CA LEU A 25 2.15 11.55 2.11
C LEU A 25 1.21 12.51 1.38
N SER A 26 0.22 13.06 2.07
CA SER A 26 -0.67 14.06 1.47
C SER A 26 0.02 15.38 1.18
N VAL A 27 -0.64 16.15 0.31
CA VAL A 27 -0.24 17.46 -0.24
C VAL A 27 0.10 18.52 0.82
N ASN A 28 -0.14 18.30 2.11
CA ASN A 28 0.27 19.20 3.20
C ASN A 28 0.97 18.48 4.37
N ALA A 29 1.45 17.26 4.16
CA ALA A 29 2.07 16.41 5.18
C ALA A 29 1.23 16.21 6.46
N LYS A 30 -0.10 16.39 6.38
CA LYS A 30 -1.02 16.27 7.52
C LYS A 30 -1.41 14.82 7.82
N ASN A 31 -1.39 13.98 6.80
CA ASN A 31 -1.68 12.56 6.92
C ASN A 31 -0.71 11.77 6.03
N CYS A 32 -0.42 10.55 6.48
CA CYS A 32 0.41 9.59 5.77
C CYS A 32 -0.32 8.24 5.83
N THR A 33 -0.62 7.67 4.66
CA THR A 33 -1.20 6.33 4.57
C THR A 33 -0.08 5.38 4.22
N CYS A 34 0.06 4.28 4.97
CA CYS A 34 1.15 3.34 4.78
C CYS A 34 0.68 1.88 4.77
N ILE A 35 1.38 1.05 3.98
CA ILE A 35 1.26 -0.41 3.96
C ILE A 35 2.60 -1.00 4.37
N LEU A 36 2.59 -1.94 5.31
CA LEU A 36 3.79 -2.66 5.74
C LEU A 36 3.79 -4.07 5.13
N SER A 37 4.85 -4.43 4.41
CA SER A 37 4.95 -5.74 3.76
C SER A 37 6.39 -6.26 3.72
N CYS A 38 6.55 -7.58 3.75
CA CYS A 38 7.83 -8.24 3.48
C CYS A 38 8.15 -8.30 1.97
N LEU A 39 7.17 -8.00 1.11
CA LEU A 39 7.27 -8.13 -0.33
C LEU A 39 7.73 -6.80 -0.95
N PRO A 40 8.80 -6.79 -1.77
CA PRO A 40 9.37 -5.57 -2.35
C PRO A 40 8.61 -5.09 -3.61
N TRP A 41 7.27 -5.04 -3.57
CA TRP A 41 6.44 -4.71 -4.74
C TRP A 41 6.07 -3.22 -4.80
N PHE A 42 7.09 -2.37 -4.95
CA PHE A 42 6.96 -0.90 -4.88
C PHE A 42 5.82 -0.31 -5.72
N GLU A 43 5.79 -0.64 -7.03
CA GLU A 43 4.81 -0.05 -7.94
C GLU A 43 3.38 -0.45 -7.58
N LEU A 44 3.16 -1.72 -7.22
CA LEU A 44 1.85 -2.22 -6.82
C LEU A 44 1.36 -1.51 -5.56
N PHE A 45 2.19 -1.44 -4.53
CA PHE A 45 1.78 -0.82 -3.26
C PHE A 45 1.56 0.69 -3.39
N TYR A 46 2.29 1.40 -4.24
CA TYR A 46 2.02 2.82 -4.49
C TYR A 46 0.71 3.05 -5.24
N LYS A 47 0.37 2.21 -6.22
CA LYS A 47 -0.94 2.25 -6.90
C LYS A 47 -2.07 1.95 -5.92
N LEU A 48 -1.90 0.92 -5.10
CA LEU A 48 -2.87 0.55 -4.07
C LEU A 48 -3.10 1.67 -3.04
N LEU A 49 -2.03 2.31 -2.57
CA LEU A 49 -2.12 3.46 -1.66
C LEU A 49 -2.86 4.65 -2.26
N ASN A 50 -2.69 4.91 -3.57
CA ASN A 50 -3.46 5.93 -4.26
C ASN A 50 -4.95 5.55 -4.27
N ASN A 51 -5.26 4.32 -4.66
CA ASN A 51 -6.65 3.84 -4.73
C ASN A 51 -7.36 3.91 -3.37
N ILE A 52 -6.72 3.35 -2.33
CA ILE A 52 -7.22 3.41 -0.94
C ILE A 52 -7.49 4.86 -0.54
N THR A 53 -6.54 5.76 -0.80
CA THR A 53 -6.73 7.16 -0.38
C THR A 53 -7.86 7.84 -1.16
N GLU A 54 -8.03 7.54 -2.44
CA GLU A 54 -9.13 8.08 -3.25
C GLU A 54 -10.50 7.62 -2.74
N HIS A 55 -10.63 6.35 -2.35
CA HIS A 55 -11.85 5.83 -1.73
C HIS A 55 -12.10 6.44 -0.34
N LEU A 56 -11.07 6.56 0.50
CA LEU A 56 -11.20 7.19 1.83
C LEU A 56 -11.63 8.66 1.75
N VAL A 57 -11.15 9.42 0.74
CA VAL A 57 -11.58 10.80 0.51
C VAL A 57 -13.06 10.88 0.10
N LYS A 58 -13.60 9.82 -0.52
CA LYS A 58 -15.01 9.69 -0.90
C LYS A 58 -15.88 9.07 0.19
N ASP A 59 -15.34 8.84 1.39
CA ASP A 59 -16.01 8.17 2.52
C ASP A 59 -16.44 6.71 2.20
N GLN A 60 -15.76 6.07 1.24
CA GLN A 60 -15.99 4.69 0.80
C GLN A 60 -15.19 3.70 1.65
N VAL A 61 -15.48 3.68 2.95
CA VAL A 61 -14.71 2.87 3.92
C VAL A 61 -14.96 1.38 3.73
N THR A 62 -16.18 0.96 3.41
CA THR A 62 -16.53 -0.46 3.23
C THR A 62 -15.77 -1.06 2.06
N GLU A 63 -15.71 -0.37 0.93
CA GLU A 63 -14.99 -0.80 -0.27
C GLU A 63 -13.48 -0.93 -0.01
N VAL A 64 -12.91 -0.01 0.77
CA VAL A 64 -11.51 -0.10 1.20
C VAL A 64 -11.27 -1.32 2.07
N MET A 65 -12.17 -1.59 3.02
CA MET A 65 -12.05 -2.76 3.90
C MET A 65 -12.18 -4.06 3.13
N ASP A 66 -13.12 -4.15 2.19
CA ASP A 66 -13.31 -5.33 1.34
C ASP A 66 -12.09 -5.58 0.43
N LEU A 67 -11.54 -4.53 -0.17
CA LEU A 67 -10.30 -4.59 -0.96
C LEU A 67 -9.12 -5.07 -0.11
N LEU A 68 -8.93 -4.49 1.09
CA LEU A 68 -7.86 -4.87 2.00
C LEU A 68 -7.98 -6.32 2.46
N GLN A 69 -9.20 -6.78 2.76
CA GLN A 69 -9.48 -8.15 3.16
C GLN A 69 -9.17 -9.12 2.02
N ALA A 70 -9.68 -8.84 0.82
CA ALA A 70 -9.43 -9.67 -0.37
C ALA A 70 -7.92 -9.78 -0.67
N LEU A 71 -7.17 -8.69 -0.55
CA LEU A 71 -5.71 -8.69 -0.74
C LEU A 71 -4.96 -9.46 0.34
N TYR A 72 -5.40 -9.36 1.60
CA TYR A 72 -4.77 -10.04 2.72
C TYR A 72 -4.97 -11.56 2.65
N ASP A 73 -6.17 -12.00 2.26
CA ASP A 73 -6.52 -13.41 2.15
C ASP A 73 -5.99 -14.05 0.86
N HIS A 74 -5.66 -13.24 -0.15
CA HIS A 74 -5.11 -13.75 -1.41
C HIS A 74 -3.70 -14.33 -1.19
N PRO A 75 -3.44 -15.57 -1.63
CA PRO A 75 -2.11 -16.16 -1.50
C PRO A 75 -1.08 -15.33 -2.28
N VAL A 76 0.15 -15.28 -1.78
CA VAL A 76 1.25 -14.63 -2.52
C VAL A 76 1.38 -15.31 -3.88
N PRO A 77 1.20 -14.58 -5.01
CA PRO A 77 1.25 -15.18 -6.33
C PRO A 77 2.65 -15.71 -6.64
N GLN A 78 2.67 -16.70 -7.52
CA GLN A 78 3.93 -17.17 -8.08
C GLN A 78 4.52 -16.12 -9.01
N VAL A 79 5.86 -16.14 -9.11
CA VAL A 79 6.63 -15.26 -9.99
C VAL A 79 6.05 -15.29 -11.41
N ASN A 80 5.85 -14.12 -12.01
CA ASN A 80 5.26 -13.91 -13.34
C ASN A 80 3.77 -14.24 -13.50
N THR A 81 3.02 -14.38 -12.41
CA THR A 81 1.54 -14.45 -12.46
C THR A 81 0.96 -13.05 -12.33
N SER A 82 -0.04 -12.70 -13.14
CA SER A 82 -0.73 -11.42 -13.03
C SER A 82 -1.64 -11.39 -11.81
N LEU A 83 -1.43 -10.42 -10.93
CA LEU A 83 -2.39 -10.03 -9.90
C LEU A 83 -3.47 -9.15 -10.54
N ASN A 84 -4.63 -9.73 -10.83
CA ASN A 84 -5.82 -8.96 -11.19
C ASN A 84 -6.50 -8.49 -9.91
N VAL A 85 -5.96 -7.44 -9.32
CA VAL A 85 -6.68 -6.68 -8.29
C VAL A 85 -7.55 -5.70 -9.05
N GLU A 86 -8.88 -5.88 -9.00
CA GLU A 86 -9.79 -4.81 -9.42
C GLU A 86 -9.60 -3.67 -8.43
N MET A 87 -8.80 -2.68 -8.85
CA MET A 87 -8.49 -1.46 -8.11
C MET A 87 -9.37 -0.35 -8.64
#